data_AF-A0A7X9KZ09-F1
#
_entry.id   AF-A0A7X9KZ09-F1
#
_cell.length_a   1.000
_cell.length_b   1.000
_cell.length_c   1.000
_cell.angle_alpha   90.00
_cell.angle_beta   90.00
_cell.angle_gamma   90.00
#
_symmetry.space_group_name_H-M   'P 1'
#
loop_
_entity.id
_entity.type
_entity.pdbx_description
1 polymer ?
#
loop_
_entity_poly.entity_id
_entity_poly.type
_entity_poly.pdbx_seq_one_letter_code
_entity_poly.pdbx_strand_id
1 'polypeptide(L)'
;SKNWKFNSKDLIERELRSEYLSAFVKAFSGTATEISPWYIVPADTKWYTRYLVSEILLDVFKDINPQYPPLPESEKIQIPIYMEKLNKEK
;
A
#
# COMPACT_ATOMS: atom_id res chain seq x y z
N SER A 1 -8.08 26.72 -4.83
CA SER A 1 -9.23 26.22 -5.61
C SER A 1 -8.78 25.08 -6.51
N LYS A 2 -9.47 23.92 -6.54
CA LYS A 2 -9.10 22.73 -7.33
C LYS A 2 -9.98 22.56 -8.58
N ASN A 3 -10.55 23.66 -9.09
CA ASN A 3 -11.56 23.64 -10.16
C ASN A 3 -11.09 22.97 -11.45
N TRP A 4 -9.79 22.98 -11.75
CA TRP A 4 -9.24 22.29 -12.92
C TRP A 4 -9.39 20.76 -12.89
N LYS A 5 -9.60 20.16 -11.71
CA LYS A 5 -9.85 18.72 -11.55
C LYS A 5 -11.33 18.37 -11.58
N PHE A 6 -12.22 19.35 -11.51
CA PHE A 6 -13.65 19.10 -11.46
C PHE A 6 -14.17 18.69 -12.83
N ASN A 7 -14.92 17.60 -12.89
CA ASN A 7 -15.60 17.15 -14.09
C ASN A 7 -17.10 17.09 -13.83
N SER A 8 -17.90 17.78 -14.65
CA SER A 8 -19.36 17.78 -14.50
C SER A 8 -19.97 16.39 -14.71
N LYS A 9 -19.30 15.49 -15.44
CA LYS A 9 -19.73 14.10 -15.61
C LYS A 9 -19.81 13.34 -14.28
N ASP A 10 -19.02 13.72 -13.27
CA ASP A 10 -19.06 13.09 -11.95
C ASP A 10 -20.44 13.22 -11.28
N LEU A 11 -21.25 14.22 -11.67
CA LEU A 11 -22.63 14.36 -11.19
C LEU A 11 -23.57 13.34 -11.82
N ILE A 12 -23.40 13.03 -13.12
CA ILE A 12 -24.18 12.01 -13.83
C ILE A 12 -23.90 10.64 -13.21
N GLU A 13 -22.62 10.33 -12.96
CA GLU A 13 -22.24 9.07 -12.31
C GLU A 13 -22.78 8.97 -10.88
N ARG A 14 -22.95 10.10 -10.19
CA ARG A 14 -23.52 10.13 -8.84
C ARG A 14 -25.01 9.76 -8.82
N GLU A 15 -25.74 10.00 -9.89
CA GLU A 15 -27.14 9.54 -10.03
C GLU A 15 -27.21 8.00 -10.11
N LEU A 16 -26.19 7.36 -10.69
CA LEU A 16 -26.06 5.91 -10.84
C LEU A 16 -25.52 5.20 -9.58
N ARG A 17 -25.57 5.86 -8.41
CA ARG A 17 -24.93 5.35 -7.18
C ARG A 17 -25.42 3.96 -6.79
N SER A 18 -26.72 3.68 -6.99
CA SER A 18 -27.32 2.40 -6.61
C SER A 18 -26.82 1.26 -7.51
N GLU A 19 -26.67 1.52 -8.80
CA GLU A 19 -26.13 0.62 -9.81
C GLU A 19 -24.66 0.31 -9.52
N TYR A 20 -23.86 1.33 -9.20
CA TYR A 20 -22.47 1.15 -8.77
C TYR A 20 -22.36 0.28 -7.53
N LEU A 21 -23.17 0.53 -6.49
CA LEU A 21 -23.15 -0.30 -5.29
C LEU A 21 -23.52 -1.75 -5.57
N SER A 22 -24.54 -1.98 -6.41
CA SER A 22 -24.91 -3.33 -6.85
C SER A 22 -23.77 -4.02 -7.59
N ALA A 23 -23.10 -3.32 -8.51
CA ALA A 23 -21.94 -3.83 -9.23
C ALA A 23 -20.76 -4.16 -8.29
N PHE A 24 -20.46 -3.30 -7.32
CA PHE A 24 -19.42 -3.54 -6.32
C PHE A 24 -19.72 -4.77 -5.46
N VAL A 25 -20.96 -4.90 -4.94
CA VAL A 25 -21.37 -6.08 -4.17
C VAL A 25 -21.22 -7.36 -4.98
N LYS A 26 -21.63 -7.35 -6.25
CA LYS A 26 -21.47 -8.49 -7.15
C LYS A 26 -19.99 -8.83 -7.37
N ALA A 27 -19.14 -7.82 -7.59
CA ALA A 27 -17.70 -8.03 -7.76
C ALA A 27 -17.07 -8.64 -6.50
N PHE A 28 -17.33 -8.07 -5.32
CA PHE A 28 -16.76 -8.57 -4.07
C PHE A 28 -17.23 -9.99 -3.76
N SER A 29 -18.54 -10.24 -3.85
CA SER A 29 -19.11 -11.56 -3.55
C SER A 29 -18.62 -12.65 -4.51
N GLY A 30 -18.29 -12.28 -5.76
CA GLY A 30 -17.83 -13.21 -6.79
C GLY A 30 -16.31 -13.37 -6.89
N THR A 31 -15.51 -12.50 -6.24
CA THR A 31 -14.05 -12.48 -6.42
C THR A 31 -13.24 -12.42 -5.13
N ALA A 32 -13.86 -12.13 -3.99
CA ALA A 32 -13.17 -12.21 -2.69
C ALA A 32 -12.93 -13.69 -2.34
N THR A 33 -11.66 -14.05 -2.22
CA THR A 33 -11.23 -15.40 -1.83
C THR A 33 -10.32 -15.31 -0.62
N GLU A 34 -10.07 -16.44 0.07
CA GLU A 34 -9.18 -16.46 1.24
C GLU A 34 -7.76 -16.00 0.89
N ILE A 35 -7.24 -16.41 -0.29
CA ILE A 35 -5.89 -16.05 -0.76
C ILE A 35 -5.83 -14.68 -1.44
N SER A 36 -6.97 -14.11 -1.83
CA SER A 36 -7.07 -12.80 -2.47
C SER A 36 -8.32 -12.07 -1.95
N PRO A 37 -8.27 -11.54 -0.72
CA PRO A 37 -9.42 -10.92 -0.08
C PRO A 37 -9.64 -9.47 -0.57
N TRP A 38 -10.90 -9.07 -0.61
CA TRP A 38 -11.30 -7.66 -0.69
C TRP A 38 -11.53 -7.09 0.71
N TYR A 39 -11.10 -5.85 0.94
CA TYR A 39 -11.36 -5.12 2.19
C TYR A 39 -12.25 -3.92 1.92
N ILE A 40 -13.37 -3.80 2.66
CA ILE A 40 -14.26 -2.63 2.61
C ILE A 40 -13.81 -1.65 3.70
N VAL A 41 -13.25 -0.51 3.32
CA VAL A 41 -12.66 0.48 4.24
C VAL A 41 -13.51 1.76 4.25
N PRO A 42 -13.87 2.31 5.42
CA PRO A 42 -14.58 3.59 5.49
C PRO A 42 -13.72 4.74 4.96
N ALA A 43 -14.28 5.53 4.03
CA ALA A 43 -13.56 6.54 3.25
C ALA A 43 -13.88 8.00 3.61
N ASP A 44 -14.83 8.25 4.50
CA ASP A 44 -15.28 9.61 4.84
C ASP A 44 -14.20 10.41 5.58
N THR A 45 -13.42 9.75 6.44
CA THR A 45 -12.33 10.36 7.21
C THR A 45 -10.97 9.93 6.68
N LYS A 46 -10.34 10.80 5.88
CA LYS A 46 -9.12 10.48 5.10
C LYS A 46 -7.97 9.90 5.92
N TRP A 47 -7.69 10.43 7.11
CA TRP A 47 -6.58 9.93 7.92
C TRP A 47 -6.86 8.51 8.43
N TYR A 48 -8.11 8.22 8.78
CA TYR A 48 -8.53 6.93 9.31
C TYR A 48 -8.54 5.86 8.20
N THR A 49 -8.99 6.20 7.00
CA THR A 49 -8.86 5.33 5.82
C THR A 49 -7.40 4.96 5.56
N ARG A 50 -6.49 5.94 5.62
CA ARG A 50 -5.06 5.70 5.41
C ARG A 50 -4.48 4.80 6.49
N TYR A 51 -4.85 5.04 7.75
CA TYR A 51 -4.43 4.20 8.88
C TYR A 51 -4.85 2.73 8.66
N LEU A 52 -6.14 2.48 8.39
CA LEU A 52 -6.63 1.11 8.18
C LEU A 52 -5.96 0.40 7.00
N VAL A 53 -5.75 1.10 5.88
CA VAL A 53 -5.03 0.53 4.73
C VAL A 53 -3.58 0.20 5.10
N SER A 54 -2.91 1.06 5.87
CA SER A 54 -1.55 0.81 6.34
C SER A 54 -1.47 -0.41 7.27
N GLU A 55 -2.43 -0.60 8.16
CA GLU A 55 -2.47 -1.79 9.05
C GLU A 55 -2.67 -3.08 8.25
N ILE A 56 -3.60 -3.09 7.28
CA ILE A 56 -3.82 -4.26 6.41
C ILE A 56 -2.53 -4.63 5.66
N LEU A 57 -1.84 -3.64 5.08
CA LEU A 57 -0.58 -3.88 4.39
C LEU A 57 0.53 -4.36 5.33
N LEU A 58 0.60 -3.80 6.53
CA LEU A 58 1.59 -4.20 7.53
C LEU A 58 1.40 -5.67 7.94
N ASP A 59 0.16 -6.10 8.16
CA ASP A 59 -0.14 -7.49 8.50
C ASP A 59 0.24 -8.45 7.38
N VAL A 60 -0.05 -8.09 6.12
CA VAL A 60 0.41 -8.85 4.94
C VAL A 60 1.94 -8.92 4.88
N PHE A 61 2.65 -7.82 5.11
CA PHE A 61 4.11 -7.83 5.10
C PHE A 61 4.71 -8.63 6.26
N LYS A 62 4.09 -8.62 7.44
CA LYS A 62 4.51 -9.46 8.57
C LYS A 62 4.35 -10.94 8.25
N ASP A 63 3.26 -11.33 7.60
CA ASP A 63 3.02 -12.72 7.19
C ASP A 63 4.02 -13.20 6.13
N ILE A 64 4.30 -12.36 5.12
CA ILE A 64 5.35 -12.63 4.11
C ILE A 64 6.75 -12.72 4.75
N ASN A 65 6.97 -11.97 5.83
CA ASN A 65 8.23 -11.89 6.58
C ASN A 65 9.48 -11.65 5.69
N PRO A 66 9.49 -10.59 4.85
CA PRO A 66 10.60 -10.34 3.95
C PRO A 66 11.87 -10.03 4.74
N GLN A 67 12.98 -10.70 4.37
CA GLN A 67 14.29 -10.47 4.97
C GLN A 67 15.15 -9.61 4.04
N TYR A 68 16.00 -8.78 4.63
CA TYR A 68 17.07 -8.15 3.87
C TYR A 68 18.00 -9.24 3.31
N PRO A 69 18.49 -9.09 2.07
CA PRO A 69 19.48 -10.02 1.54
C PRO A 69 20.73 -9.99 2.44
N PRO A 70 21.33 -11.15 2.72
CA PRO A 70 22.56 -11.18 3.50
C PRO A 70 23.68 -10.49 2.71
N LEU A 71 24.52 -9.74 3.42
CA LEU A 71 25.73 -9.21 2.80
C LEU A 71 26.68 -10.38 2.46
N PRO A 72 27.28 -10.44 1.25
CA PRO A 72 28.27 -11.45 0.92
C PRO A 72 29.44 -11.44 1.91
N GLU A 73 29.95 -12.62 2.24
CA GLU A 73 31.03 -12.74 3.23
C GLU A 73 32.30 -12.02 2.75
N SER A 74 32.56 -12.04 1.44
CA SER A 74 33.65 -11.29 0.79
C SER A 74 33.57 -9.78 1.02
N GLU A 75 32.37 -9.22 1.15
CA GLU A 75 32.17 -7.80 1.43
C GLU A 75 32.23 -7.51 2.93
N LYS A 76 31.65 -8.38 3.77
CA LYS A 76 31.74 -8.24 5.24
C LYS A 76 33.18 -8.16 5.73
N ILE A 77 34.07 -8.99 5.18
CA ILE A 77 35.50 -9.01 5.52
C ILE A 77 36.17 -7.67 5.20
N GLN A 78 35.68 -6.94 4.19
CA GLN A 78 36.26 -5.67 3.75
C GLN A 78 35.74 -4.46 4.54
N ILE A 79 34.61 -4.58 5.26
CA ILE A 79 34.01 -3.47 6.02
C ILE A 79 35.02 -2.80 6.98
N PRO A 80 35.78 -3.53 7.83
CA PRO A 80 36.73 -2.89 8.73
C PRO A 80 37.80 -2.08 7.98
N ILE A 81 38.25 -2.58 6.84
CA ILE A 81 39.25 -1.92 5.97
C ILE A 81 38.68 -0.61 5.41
N TYR A 82 37.43 -0.62 4.95
CA TYR A 82 36.75 0.57 4.44
C TYR A 82 36.52 1.61 5.53
N MET A 83 36.11 1.18 6.73
CA MET A 83 35.91 2.08 7.87
C MET A 83 37.22 2.74 8.32
N GLU A 84 38.33 2.00 8.32
CA GLU A 84 39.64 2.57 8.64
C GLU A 84 40.09 3.62 7.62
N LYS A 85 39.89 3.35 6.31
CA LYS A 85 40.18 4.33 5.25
C LYS A 85 39.39 5.63 5.44
N LEU A 86 38.07 5.54 5.63
CA LEU A 86 37.21 6.71 5.80
C LEU A 86 37.56 7.54 7.03
N ASN A 87 38.00 6.90 8.12
CA ASN A 87 38.42 7.62 9.33
C ASN A 87 39.77 8.34 9.18
N LYS A 88 40.64 7.88 8.26
CA LYS A 88 41.93 8.55 7.96
C LYS A 88 41.78 9.77 7.05
N GLU A 89 40.64 9.91 6.38
CA GLU A 89 40.32 11.08 5.53
C GLU A 89 39.72 12.26 6.33
N LYS A 90 39.35 12.03 7.61
CA LYS A 90 38.89 13.07 8.55
C LYS A 90 40.05 13.64 9.35
#